data_AF-A0A8J5XLH7-F1
#
_entry.id   AF-A0A8J5XLH7-F1
#
_cell.length_a   1.000
_cell.length_b   1.000
_cell.length_c   1.000
_cell.angle_alpha   90.00
_cell.angle_beta   90.00
_cell.angle_gamma   90.00
#
_symmetry.space_group_name_H-M   'P 1'
#
loop_
_entity.id
_entity.type
_entity.pdbx_description
1 polymer ?
#
loop_
_entity_poly.entity_id
_entity_poly.type
_entity_poly.pdbx_seq_one_letter_code
_entity_poly.pdbx_strand_id
1 'polypeptide(L)'
;MHCGRAPACGVLALETGYGPSYYHHDMPSVHGLWPELPPYGNSPCLAPASLAPPKPGLPACYNFPSVNPDHQEVFVTHEWDKHGKCAGVASQADFFAQVCALAAAPLHVMADVRRAGGDLAAIANAVATAGFEVFSVDTHNSQLMLSACGARNSNGTLSWKLAATNQFDAVCGSGGSGPTPAPGPAPSPDGPSRCVPNVHGPPCADDAQCASISGCLRCARSGFCTSTPLPSRP
;
A
#
# COMPACT_ATOMS: atom_id res chain seq x y z
N MET A 1 -4.03 -7.47 -2.31
CA MET A 1 -2.99 -7.27 -1.27
C MET A 1 -3.24 -8.16 -0.05
N HIS A 2 -2.19 -8.65 0.63
CA HIS A 2 -2.30 -9.40 1.89
C HIS A 2 -1.78 -8.57 3.08
N CYS A 3 -2.59 -8.35 4.11
CA CYS A 3 -2.23 -7.43 5.21
C CYS A 3 -1.28 -8.00 6.26
N GLY A 4 -1.09 -9.32 6.30
CA GLY A 4 -0.29 -9.96 7.35
C GLY A 4 -0.92 -9.75 8.73
N ARG A 5 -0.14 -9.28 9.70
CA ARG A 5 -0.59 -8.90 11.04
C ARG A 5 -1.10 -7.46 11.13
N ALA A 6 -1.01 -6.66 10.07
CA ALA A 6 -1.59 -5.33 10.08
C ALA A 6 -3.13 -5.41 10.16
N PRO A 7 -3.78 -4.60 11.03
CA PRO A 7 -5.23 -4.53 11.12
C PRO A 7 -5.95 -4.25 9.79
N ALA A 8 -5.32 -3.46 8.92
CA ALA A 8 -5.79 -3.15 7.57
C ALA A 8 -4.59 -2.85 6.67
N CYS A 9 -4.77 -3.02 5.37
CA CYS A 9 -3.81 -2.65 4.34
C CYS A 9 -4.51 -2.12 3.09
N GLY A 10 -3.77 -1.45 2.24
CA GLY A 10 -4.30 -0.73 1.09
C GLY A 10 -3.23 -0.14 0.21
N VAL A 11 -3.67 0.68 -0.74
CA VAL A 11 -2.78 1.47 -1.60
C VAL A 11 -3.05 2.96 -1.44
N LEU A 12 -2.01 3.77 -1.46
CA LEU A 12 -2.10 5.20 -1.76
C LEU A 12 -1.91 5.38 -3.27
N ALA A 13 -2.97 5.77 -3.96
CA ALA A 13 -2.99 6.04 -5.39
C ALA A 13 -2.58 7.49 -5.67
N LEU A 14 -1.53 7.66 -6.47
CA LEU A 14 -1.00 8.97 -6.87
C LEU A 14 -0.97 9.10 -8.39
N GLU A 15 -1.49 10.20 -8.90
CA GLU A 15 -1.54 10.50 -10.33
C GLU A 15 -0.29 11.24 -10.75
N THR A 16 0.33 10.83 -11.86
CA THR A 16 1.44 11.60 -12.41
C THR A 16 0.96 12.86 -13.14
N GLY A 17 -0.32 12.89 -13.55
CA GLY A 17 -0.92 13.91 -14.42
C GLY A 17 -0.70 13.71 -15.92
N TYR A 18 -0.11 12.59 -16.32
CA TYR A 18 0.03 12.20 -17.73
C TYR A 18 -1.14 11.36 -18.23
N GLY A 19 -2.09 11.01 -17.36
CA GLY A 19 -3.23 10.18 -17.73
C GLY A 19 -4.19 10.90 -18.68
N PRO A 20 -5.19 10.18 -19.22
CA PRO A 20 -6.20 10.76 -20.09
C PRO A 20 -7.27 11.51 -19.29
N SER A 21 -7.96 12.45 -19.95
CA SER A 21 -9.17 13.10 -19.44
C SER A 21 -8.99 13.66 -18.01
N TYR A 22 -9.74 13.15 -17.02
CA TYR A 22 -9.68 13.61 -15.63
C TYR A 22 -8.35 13.33 -14.93
N TYR A 23 -7.54 12.40 -15.46
CA TYR A 23 -6.20 12.09 -14.98
C TYR A 23 -5.11 12.96 -15.62
N HIS A 24 -5.49 13.89 -16.50
CA HIS A 24 -4.59 14.86 -17.11
C HIS A 24 -4.58 16.16 -16.30
N HIS A 25 -3.43 16.51 -15.74
CA HIS A 25 -3.25 17.76 -14.98
C HIS A 25 -1.78 18.15 -14.92
N ASP A 26 -1.50 19.41 -14.61
CA ASP A 26 -0.15 20.00 -14.74
C ASP A 26 0.87 19.51 -13.70
N MET A 27 0.42 18.94 -12.59
CA MET A 27 1.25 18.58 -11.45
C MET A 27 0.79 17.25 -10.85
N PRO A 28 1.69 16.34 -10.44
CA PRO A 28 1.27 15.11 -9.78
C PRO A 28 0.37 15.40 -8.58
N SER A 29 -0.65 14.56 -8.38
CA SER A 29 -1.71 14.80 -7.41
C SER A 29 -2.12 13.52 -6.69
N VAL A 30 -2.85 13.69 -5.59
CA VAL A 30 -3.47 12.57 -4.87
C VAL A 30 -4.71 12.13 -5.64
N HIS A 31 -4.85 10.82 -5.88
CA HIS A 31 -6.15 10.23 -6.18
C HIS A 31 -6.85 9.86 -4.86
N GLY A 32 -6.27 8.91 -4.11
CA GLY A 32 -6.88 8.44 -2.87
C GLY A 32 -6.08 7.43 -2.08
N LEU A 33 -6.57 7.10 -0.89
CA LEU A 33 -6.10 5.99 -0.07
C LEU A 33 -7.20 4.92 -0.03
N TRP A 34 -6.90 3.75 -0.55
CA TRP A 34 -7.87 2.70 -0.78
C TRP A 34 -7.52 1.46 0.03
N PRO A 35 -8.26 1.16 1.11
CA PRO A 35 -8.20 -0.15 1.74
C PRO A 35 -8.45 -1.24 0.70
N GLU A 36 -7.55 -2.20 0.61
CA GLU A 36 -7.60 -3.30 -0.36
C GLU A 36 -8.56 -4.39 0.16
N LEU A 37 -9.86 -4.07 0.09
CA LEU A 37 -10.96 -4.98 0.46
C LEU A 37 -11.06 -6.14 -0.55
N PRO A 38 -11.76 -7.25 -0.21
CA PRO A 38 -12.09 -8.28 -1.21
C PRO A 38 -12.83 -7.69 -2.41
N PRO A 39 -12.54 -8.13 -3.66
CA PRO A 39 -11.61 -9.20 -4.02
C PRO A 39 -10.14 -8.75 -4.20
N TYR A 40 -9.85 -7.45 -4.06
CA TYR A 40 -8.52 -6.89 -4.36
C TYR A 40 -7.48 -7.23 -3.29
N GLY A 41 -7.91 -7.37 -2.03
CA GLY A 41 -7.10 -7.89 -0.94
C GLY A 41 -7.90 -8.54 0.18
N ASN A 42 -7.29 -8.65 1.35
CA ASN A 42 -7.92 -9.20 2.55
C ASN A 42 -8.08 -8.17 3.68
N SER A 43 -7.98 -6.88 3.35
CA SER A 43 -8.26 -5.81 4.31
C SER A 43 -9.75 -5.85 4.72
N PRO A 44 -10.09 -5.78 6.01
CA PRO A 44 -11.49 -5.64 6.42
C PRO A 44 -11.98 -4.20 6.18
N CYS A 45 -13.28 -4.04 5.94
CA CYS A 45 -13.89 -2.72 6.02
C CYS A 45 -14.07 -2.33 7.50
N LEU A 46 -13.26 -1.38 7.97
CA LEU A 46 -13.32 -0.88 9.34
C LEU A 46 -14.01 0.49 9.35
N ALA A 47 -15.15 0.57 10.02
CA ALA A 47 -15.91 1.81 10.13
C ALA A 47 -15.11 2.89 10.88
N PRO A 48 -15.30 4.18 10.55
CA PRO A 48 -14.69 5.26 11.31
C PRO A 48 -15.32 5.39 12.70
N ALA A 49 -14.60 5.98 13.65
CA ALA A 49 -15.14 6.25 14.98
C ALA A 49 -16.29 7.29 14.96
N SER A 50 -16.29 8.17 13.95
CA SER A 50 -17.33 9.17 13.74
C SER A 50 -17.70 9.29 12.25
N LEU A 51 -19.00 9.35 11.99
CA LEU A 51 -19.59 9.66 10.68
C LEU A 51 -20.04 11.13 10.59
N ALA A 52 -19.66 11.98 11.55
CA ALA A 52 -20.00 13.39 11.49
C ALA A 52 -19.50 14.00 10.17
N PRO A 53 -20.32 14.86 9.53
CA PRO A 53 -19.94 15.49 8.27
C PRO A 53 -18.65 16.31 8.47
N PRO A 54 -17.83 16.45 7.42
CA PRO A 54 -16.58 17.16 7.52
C PRO A 54 -16.90 18.66 7.72
N LYS A 55 -15.90 19.40 8.21
CA LYS A 55 -15.98 20.86 8.13
C LYS A 55 -16.05 21.27 6.65
N PRO A 56 -16.79 22.34 6.31
CA PRO A 56 -16.82 22.85 4.93
C PRO A 56 -15.42 23.13 4.39
N GLY A 57 -15.22 22.85 3.10
CA GLY A 57 -13.97 23.09 2.39
C GLY A 57 -13.22 21.82 1.99
N LEU A 58 -12.39 21.95 0.96
CA LEU A 58 -11.60 20.85 0.43
C LEU A 58 -10.37 20.57 1.30
N PRO A 59 -9.96 19.31 1.47
CA PRO A 59 -8.68 19.00 2.08
C PRO A 59 -7.52 19.61 1.29
N ALA A 60 -6.45 20.02 1.97
CA ALA A 60 -5.36 20.80 1.37
C ALA A 60 -4.74 20.13 0.12
N CYS A 61 -4.49 18.82 0.17
CA CYS A 61 -3.91 18.08 -0.96
C CYS A 61 -4.87 17.79 -2.12
N TYR A 62 -6.15 18.16 -1.97
CA TYR A 62 -7.18 18.09 -3.01
C TYR A 62 -7.59 19.49 -3.49
N ASN A 63 -7.09 20.56 -2.87
CA ASN A 63 -7.49 21.93 -3.19
C ASN A 63 -6.57 22.52 -4.27
N PHE A 64 -6.90 22.26 -5.54
CA PHE A 64 -6.15 22.78 -6.68
C PHE A 64 -6.87 24.00 -7.30
N PRO A 65 -6.23 25.19 -7.36
CA PRO A 65 -6.86 26.39 -7.92
C PRO A 65 -7.30 26.26 -9.39
N SER A 66 -6.69 25.34 -10.14
CA SER A 66 -6.97 25.09 -11.55
C SER A 66 -8.15 24.14 -11.79
N VAL A 67 -8.72 23.55 -10.73
CA VAL A 67 -9.82 22.58 -10.83
C VAL A 67 -11.11 23.23 -10.33
N ASN A 68 -12.23 22.92 -10.99
CA ASN A 68 -13.55 23.38 -10.54
C ASN A 68 -13.82 22.86 -9.11
N PRO A 69 -14.07 23.74 -8.13
CA PRO A 69 -14.26 23.35 -6.74
C PRO A 69 -15.46 22.42 -6.52
N ASP A 70 -16.55 22.57 -7.28
CA ASP A 70 -17.73 21.71 -7.17
C ASP A 70 -17.41 20.28 -7.63
N HIS A 71 -16.64 20.16 -8.72
CA HIS A 71 -16.17 18.86 -9.20
C HIS A 71 -15.23 18.21 -8.19
N GLN A 72 -14.35 19.01 -7.58
CA GLN A 72 -13.42 18.55 -6.56
C GLN A 72 -14.14 18.10 -5.28
N GLU A 73 -15.25 18.75 -4.91
CA GLU A 73 -16.08 18.36 -3.77
C GLU A 73 -16.76 17.00 -4.01
N VAL A 74 -17.28 16.77 -5.23
CA VAL A 74 -17.83 15.46 -5.63
C VAL A 74 -16.76 14.37 -5.56
N PHE A 75 -15.55 14.67 -6.01
CA PHE A 75 -14.44 13.72 -5.96
C PHE A 75 -14.00 13.41 -4.52
N VAL A 76 -13.82 14.41 -3.67
CA VAL A 76 -13.52 14.19 -2.23
C VAL A 76 -14.66 13.42 -1.54
N THR A 77 -15.91 13.63 -1.94
CA THR A 77 -17.05 12.86 -1.44
C THR A 77 -16.96 11.40 -1.88
N HIS A 78 -16.60 11.13 -3.13
CA HIS A 78 -16.32 9.79 -3.63
C HIS A 78 -15.25 9.09 -2.81
N GLU A 79 -14.10 9.73 -2.59
CA GLU A 79 -12.98 9.15 -1.85
C GLU A 79 -13.38 8.75 -0.42
N TRP A 80 -14.19 9.59 0.24
CA TRP A 80 -14.71 9.24 1.55
C TRP A 80 -15.71 8.08 1.51
N ASP A 81 -16.72 8.18 0.64
CA ASP A 81 -17.85 7.26 0.63
C ASP A 81 -17.44 5.85 0.19
N LYS A 82 -16.51 5.76 -0.76
CA LYS A 82 -16.03 4.49 -1.31
C LYS A 82 -14.89 3.88 -0.49
N HIS A 83 -14.00 4.71 0.04
CA HIS A 83 -12.74 4.23 0.62
C HIS A 83 -12.58 4.62 2.09
N GLY A 84 -12.73 5.91 2.42
CA GLY A 84 -12.52 6.41 3.77
C GLY A 84 -13.42 5.79 4.84
N LYS A 85 -14.68 5.48 4.53
CA LYS A 85 -15.62 4.79 5.43
C LYS A 85 -15.19 3.37 5.83
N CYS A 86 -14.24 2.78 5.12
CA CYS A 86 -13.69 1.46 5.42
C CYS A 86 -12.24 1.52 5.93
N ALA A 87 -11.68 2.71 6.15
CA ALA A 87 -10.27 2.91 6.49
C ALA A 87 -9.95 2.82 8.00
N GLY A 88 -10.96 2.62 8.86
CA GLY A 88 -10.77 2.49 10.32
C GLY A 88 -10.26 3.75 11.02
N VAL A 89 -10.40 4.92 10.39
CA VAL A 89 -9.92 6.22 10.88
C VAL A 89 -10.85 6.83 11.94
N ALA A 90 -10.46 7.93 12.58
CA ALA A 90 -11.31 8.60 13.55
C ALA A 90 -12.53 9.29 12.92
N SER A 91 -12.35 9.93 11.76
CA SER A 91 -13.37 10.74 11.07
C SER A 91 -12.95 11.02 9.62
N GLN A 92 -13.83 11.63 8.82
CA GLN A 92 -13.49 12.08 7.48
C GLN A 92 -12.33 13.09 7.46
N ALA A 93 -12.30 14.01 8.42
CA ALA A 93 -11.19 14.97 8.54
C ALA A 93 -9.85 14.27 8.84
N ASP A 94 -9.87 13.26 9.72
CA ASP A 94 -8.69 12.45 10.02
C ASP A 94 -8.24 11.63 8.80
N PHE A 95 -9.17 11.03 8.05
CA PHE A 95 -8.86 10.32 6.81
C PHE A 95 -8.07 11.20 5.84
N PHE A 96 -8.60 12.38 5.49
CA PHE A 96 -7.92 13.24 4.53
C PHE A 96 -6.64 13.86 5.07
N ALA A 97 -6.55 14.12 6.38
CA ALA A 97 -5.29 14.55 6.99
C ALA A 97 -4.19 13.49 6.81
N GLN A 98 -4.52 12.22 7.06
CA GLN A 98 -3.59 11.11 6.86
C GLN A 98 -3.23 10.93 5.38
N VAL A 99 -4.21 10.99 4.47
CA VAL A 99 -3.97 10.93 3.01
C VAL A 99 -2.96 11.99 2.58
N CYS A 100 -3.20 13.26 2.95
CA CYS A 100 -2.30 14.35 2.59
C CYS A 100 -0.90 14.17 3.18
N ALA A 101 -0.80 13.69 4.43
CA ALA A 101 0.49 13.44 5.08
C ALA A 101 1.28 12.32 4.39
N LEU A 102 0.63 11.23 4.00
CA LEU A 102 1.26 10.11 3.31
C LEU A 102 1.73 10.50 1.90
N ALA A 103 0.94 11.31 1.19
CA ALA A 103 1.22 11.69 -0.19
C ALA A 103 2.32 12.75 -0.34
N ALA A 104 2.56 13.57 0.68
CA ALA A 104 3.44 14.75 0.57
C ALA A 104 4.85 14.40 0.05
N ALA A 105 5.52 13.41 0.64
CA ALA A 105 6.89 13.06 0.25
C ALA A 105 6.96 12.36 -1.12
N PRO A 106 6.14 11.34 -1.43
CA PRO A 106 6.11 10.77 -2.78
C PRO A 106 5.75 11.78 -3.87
N LEU A 107 4.77 12.67 -3.64
CA LEU A 107 4.39 13.68 -4.62
C LEU A 107 5.52 14.67 -4.90
N HIS A 108 6.33 15.02 -3.90
CA HIS A 108 7.53 15.83 -4.12
C HIS A 108 8.51 15.15 -5.09
N VAL A 109 8.78 13.85 -4.88
CA VAL A 109 9.64 13.05 -5.78
C VAL A 109 9.06 13.00 -7.19
N MET A 110 7.75 12.72 -7.32
CA MET A 110 7.07 12.68 -8.61
C MET A 110 7.15 14.03 -9.34
N ALA A 111 6.95 15.14 -8.62
CA ALA A 111 6.99 16.49 -9.19
C ALA A 111 8.37 16.86 -9.71
N ASP A 112 9.45 16.52 -8.98
CA ASP A 112 10.82 16.80 -9.42
C ASP A 112 11.18 16.02 -10.68
N VAL A 113 10.84 14.72 -10.74
CA VAL A 113 11.11 13.90 -11.92
C VAL A 113 10.30 14.36 -13.13
N ARG A 114 9.02 14.69 -12.93
CA ARG A 114 8.15 15.23 -13.97
C ARG A 114 8.69 16.57 -14.50
N ARG A 115 9.15 17.47 -13.62
CA ARG A 115 9.76 18.75 -14.01
C ARG A 115 11.04 18.56 -14.83
N ALA A 116 11.78 17.48 -14.57
CA ALA A 116 12.94 17.08 -15.35
C ALA A 116 12.59 16.38 -16.68
N GLY A 117 11.31 16.24 -17.01
CA GLY A 117 10.84 15.58 -18.24
C GLY A 117 10.80 14.05 -18.16
N GLY A 118 10.87 13.48 -16.96
CA GLY A 118 10.77 12.03 -16.76
C GLY A 118 9.37 11.51 -17.04
N ASP A 119 9.27 10.34 -17.67
CA ASP A 119 8.02 9.64 -17.93
C ASP A 119 7.50 8.83 -16.71
N LEU A 120 6.39 8.12 -16.88
CA LEU A 120 5.80 7.28 -15.83
C LEU A 120 6.81 6.26 -15.24
N ALA A 121 7.65 5.66 -16.08
CA ALA A 121 8.63 4.67 -15.63
C ALA A 121 9.74 5.32 -14.80
N ALA A 122 10.24 6.48 -15.24
CA ALA A 122 11.22 7.27 -14.49
C ALA A 122 10.65 7.71 -13.13
N ILE A 123 9.39 8.15 -13.10
CA ILE A 123 8.70 8.55 -11.86
C ILE A 123 8.58 7.34 -10.91
N ALA A 124 8.10 6.19 -11.40
CA ALA A 124 7.98 4.96 -10.60
C ALA A 124 9.32 4.54 -9.99
N ASN A 125 10.39 4.54 -10.81
CA ASN A 125 11.73 4.17 -10.35
C ASN A 125 12.28 5.13 -9.30
N ALA A 126 12.06 6.44 -9.47
CA ALA A 126 12.51 7.44 -8.51
C ALA A 126 11.76 7.32 -7.16
N VAL A 127 10.44 7.08 -7.20
CA VAL A 127 9.65 6.86 -5.98
C VAL A 127 10.10 5.59 -5.25
N ALA A 128 10.37 4.51 -5.98
CA ALA A 128 10.95 3.29 -5.40
C ALA A 128 12.35 3.53 -4.80
N THR A 129 13.21 4.27 -5.50
CA THR A 129 14.55 4.65 -5.03
C THR A 129 14.50 5.52 -3.78
N ALA A 130 13.46 6.35 -3.64
CA ALA A 130 13.20 7.15 -2.44
C ALA A 130 12.69 6.32 -1.24
N GLY A 131 12.56 5.00 -1.38
CA GLY A 131 12.20 4.09 -0.30
C GLY A 131 10.71 3.79 -0.16
N PHE A 132 9.88 4.21 -1.12
CA PHE A 132 8.45 3.90 -1.13
C PHE A 132 8.19 2.69 -2.03
N GLU A 133 7.59 1.61 -1.51
CA GLU A 133 7.21 0.48 -2.34
C GLU A 133 6.09 0.91 -3.32
N VAL A 134 6.41 0.83 -4.62
CA VAL A 134 5.44 0.91 -5.71
C VAL A 134 4.83 -0.49 -5.87
N PHE A 135 3.67 -0.72 -5.26
CA PHE A 135 2.98 -2.00 -5.28
C PHE A 135 2.50 -2.36 -6.69
N SER A 136 1.99 -1.37 -7.42
CA SER A 136 1.63 -1.51 -8.83
C SER A 136 1.64 -0.17 -9.55
N VAL A 137 1.62 -0.23 -10.88
CA VAL A 137 1.56 0.95 -11.77
C VAL A 137 0.35 0.80 -12.68
N ASP A 138 -0.56 1.77 -12.65
CA ASP A 138 -1.65 1.87 -13.62
C ASP A 138 -1.14 2.66 -14.83
N THR A 139 -0.81 1.95 -15.91
CA THR A 139 -0.33 2.57 -17.15
C THR A 139 -1.44 3.22 -17.97
N HIS A 140 -2.71 2.88 -17.72
CA HIS A 140 -3.84 3.47 -18.44
C HIS A 140 -4.14 4.88 -17.94
N ASN A 141 -4.27 5.02 -16.61
CA ASN A 141 -4.53 6.32 -15.98
C ASN A 141 -3.25 7.06 -15.55
N SER A 142 -2.07 6.45 -15.78
CA SER A 142 -0.77 6.98 -15.38
C SER A 142 -0.68 7.27 -13.86
N GLN A 143 -0.82 6.21 -13.07
CA GLN A 143 -0.84 6.28 -11.61
C GLN A 143 0.16 5.32 -10.98
N LEU A 144 0.67 5.70 -9.80
CA LEU A 144 1.40 4.81 -8.92
C LEU A 144 0.51 4.39 -7.76
N MET A 145 0.52 3.10 -7.44
CA MET A 145 -0.15 2.55 -6.28
C MET A 145 0.93 2.20 -5.25
N LEU A 146 1.06 3.00 -4.19
CA LEU A 146 2.05 2.77 -3.13
C LEU A 146 1.43 1.93 -2.03
N SER A 147 2.13 0.89 -1.56
CA SER A 147 1.61 0.04 -0.49
C SER A 147 1.52 0.78 0.84
N ALA A 148 0.40 0.57 1.54
CA ALA A 148 0.13 1.18 2.83
C ALA A 148 -0.49 0.18 3.81
N CYS A 149 -0.22 0.37 5.10
CA CYS A 149 -0.86 -0.38 6.18
C CYS A 149 -1.38 0.53 7.29
N GLY A 150 -2.46 0.10 7.96
CA GLY A 150 -3.04 0.81 9.10
C GLY A 150 -2.60 0.18 10.42
N ALA A 151 -1.89 0.95 11.25
CA ALA A 151 -1.50 0.56 12.61
C ALA A 151 -2.58 1.01 13.61
N ARG A 152 -2.93 0.16 14.58
CA ARG A 152 -3.95 0.51 15.58
C ARG A 152 -3.41 1.52 16.60
N ASN A 153 -4.16 2.60 16.79
CA ASN A 153 -3.96 3.61 17.82
C ASN A 153 -4.57 3.16 19.16
N SER A 154 -4.18 3.80 20.25
CA SER A 154 -4.71 3.52 21.60
C SER A 154 -6.22 3.73 21.74
N ASN A 155 -6.80 4.62 20.93
CA ASN A 155 -8.25 4.87 20.87
C ASN A 155 -9.01 3.89 19.95
N GLY A 156 -8.33 2.88 19.40
CA GLY A 156 -8.91 1.85 18.53
C GLY A 156 -8.99 2.22 17.05
N THR A 157 -8.72 3.47 16.66
CA THR A 157 -8.66 3.88 15.24
C THR A 157 -7.34 3.47 14.59
N LEU A 158 -7.21 3.66 13.28
CA LEU A 158 -5.99 3.37 12.54
C LEU A 158 -5.20 4.63 12.19
N SER A 159 -3.87 4.51 12.30
CA SER A 159 -2.89 5.41 11.70
C SER A 159 -2.25 4.71 10.51
N TRP A 160 -2.51 5.23 9.31
CA TRP A 160 -1.99 4.72 8.06
C TRP A 160 -0.53 5.13 7.84
N LYS A 161 0.25 4.21 7.26
CA LYS A 161 1.68 4.37 6.98
C LYS A 161 2.01 3.77 5.63
N LEU A 162 2.91 4.41 4.88
CA LEU A 162 3.55 3.79 3.72
C LEU A 162 4.58 2.78 4.22
N ALA A 163 4.52 1.57 3.69
CA ALA A 163 5.46 0.50 4.01
C ALA A 163 5.43 -0.55 2.91
N ALA A 164 6.54 -1.24 2.69
CA ALA A 164 6.52 -2.41 1.81
C ALA A 164 5.58 -3.49 2.39
N THR A 165 4.89 -4.22 1.52
CA THR A 165 3.96 -5.29 1.91
C THR A 165 4.61 -6.34 2.81
N ASN A 166 5.88 -6.68 2.57
CA ASN A 166 6.64 -7.59 3.42
C ASN A 166 7.04 -7.02 4.80
N GLN A 167 6.80 -5.73 5.05
CA GLN A 167 7.09 -5.04 6.31
C GLN A 167 5.84 -4.69 7.13
N PHE A 168 4.63 -4.95 6.61
CA PHE A 168 3.38 -4.61 7.30
C PHE A 168 3.31 -5.16 8.74
N ASP A 169 3.78 -6.38 8.95
CA ASP A 169 3.87 -7.00 10.27
C ASP A 169 4.71 -6.19 11.26
N ALA A 170 5.85 -5.65 10.82
CA ALA A 170 6.76 -4.89 11.66
C ALA A 170 6.27 -3.44 11.87
N VAL A 171 5.69 -2.83 10.83
CA VAL A 171 5.32 -1.41 10.83
C VAL A 171 3.94 -1.17 11.46
N CYS A 172 3.01 -2.10 11.24
CA CYS A 172 1.59 -1.96 11.60
C CYS A 172 1.03 -3.09 12.47
N GLY A 173 1.74 -4.20 12.64
CA GLY A 173 1.24 -5.38 13.38
C GLY A 173 1.23 -5.27 14.91
N SER A 174 1.81 -4.22 15.49
CA SER A 174 2.07 -4.13 16.95
C SER A 174 0.91 -3.59 17.80
N GLY A 175 -0.28 -3.38 17.22
CA GLY A 175 -1.37 -2.62 17.85
C GLY A 175 -2.37 -3.42 18.68
N GLY A 176 -2.09 -4.67 19.06
CA GLY A 176 -2.99 -5.49 19.85
C GLY A 176 -2.28 -6.19 20.99
N SER A 177 -2.64 -5.84 22.21
CA SER A 177 -2.37 -6.58 23.45
C SER A 177 -3.06 -7.95 23.44
N GLY A 178 -2.75 -8.80 22.45
CA GLY A 178 -2.86 -10.24 22.62
C GLY A 178 -1.64 -10.72 23.39
N PRO A 179 -1.72 -11.82 24.17
CA PRO A 179 -0.52 -12.42 24.72
C PRO A 179 0.45 -12.60 23.56
N THR A 180 1.64 -12.03 23.71
CA THR A 180 2.80 -12.45 22.93
C THR A 180 2.73 -13.98 22.96
N PRO A 181 2.68 -14.70 21.82
CA PRO A 181 3.13 -16.08 21.87
C PRO A 181 4.48 -15.99 22.57
N ALA A 182 4.62 -16.67 23.72
CA ALA A 182 5.89 -16.78 24.42
C ALA A 182 6.95 -16.99 23.33
N PRO A 183 8.13 -16.32 23.40
CA PRO A 183 9.16 -16.45 22.39
C PRO A 183 9.20 -17.90 21.97
N GLY A 184 8.71 -18.17 20.75
CA GLY A 184 8.79 -19.52 20.21
C GLY A 184 10.26 -19.90 20.37
N PRO A 185 10.58 -21.12 20.83
CA PRO A 185 11.96 -21.54 20.96
C PRO A 185 12.70 -21.06 19.72
N ALA A 186 13.82 -20.37 19.94
CA ALA A 186 14.59 -19.72 18.88
C ALA A 186 14.56 -20.62 17.64
N PRO A 187 14.24 -20.07 16.46
CA PRO A 187 14.12 -20.90 15.25
C PRO A 187 15.36 -21.78 15.23
N SER A 188 15.13 -23.09 15.26
CA SER A 188 16.23 -24.01 15.07
C SER A 188 16.96 -23.54 13.81
N PRO A 189 18.29 -23.59 13.78
CA PRO A 189 19.05 -23.26 12.58
C PRO A 189 18.55 -24.03 11.35
N ASP A 190 17.78 -25.08 11.59
CA ASP A 190 16.92 -25.79 10.66
C ASP A 190 15.58 -25.06 10.47
N GLY A 191 15.52 -24.11 9.53
CA GLY A 191 14.25 -23.64 8.98
C GLY A 191 13.38 -24.80 8.46
N PRO A 192 12.12 -24.57 8.04
CA PRO A 192 11.23 -25.65 7.59
C PRO A 192 11.92 -26.47 6.49
N SER A 193 12.29 -27.72 6.77
CA SER A 193 13.05 -28.60 5.86
C SER A 193 12.29 -29.02 4.59
N ARG A 194 11.12 -28.39 4.34
CA ARG A 194 10.27 -28.61 3.17
C ARG A 194 9.49 -27.35 2.78
N CYS A 195 9.20 -27.20 1.49
CA CYS A 195 8.23 -26.20 1.02
C CYS A 195 6.81 -26.76 1.13
N VAL A 196 5.88 -25.90 1.56
CA VAL A 196 4.43 -26.19 1.61
C VAL A 196 3.72 -25.23 0.65
N PRO A 197 2.65 -25.64 -0.05
CA PRO A 197 1.88 -24.73 -0.91
C PRO A 197 1.45 -23.47 -0.16
N ASN A 198 1.68 -22.30 -0.78
CA ASN A 198 1.34 -20.96 -0.27
C ASN A 198 2.06 -20.53 1.03
N VAL A 199 3.20 -21.14 1.36
CA VAL A 199 4.05 -20.74 2.50
C VAL A 199 5.49 -20.54 2.03
N HIS A 200 6.19 -19.55 2.58
CA HIS A 200 7.63 -19.36 2.31
C HIS A 200 8.42 -20.57 2.82
N GLY A 201 9.23 -21.18 1.96
CA GLY A 201 10.20 -22.21 2.35
C GLY A 201 11.47 -21.61 2.95
N PRO A 202 12.53 -22.41 3.10
CA PRO A 202 13.84 -21.95 3.59
C PRO A 202 14.41 -20.79 2.78
N PRO A 203 15.27 -19.95 3.39
CA PRO A 203 16.00 -18.91 2.68
C PRO A 203 16.83 -19.47 1.53
N CYS A 204 16.95 -18.72 0.44
CA CYS A 204 17.76 -19.08 -0.72
C CYS A 204 18.33 -17.85 -1.42
N ALA A 205 19.50 -18.02 -2.00
CA ALA A 205 20.14 -17.09 -2.93
C ALA A 205 19.90 -17.50 -4.39
N ASP A 206 19.76 -18.79 -4.66
CA ASP A 206 19.54 -19.35 -6.00
C ASP A 206 18.70 -20.63 -5.96
N ASP A 207 18.27 -21.10 -7.13
CA ASP A 207 17.42 -22.29 -7.28
C ASP A 207 18.12 -23.58 -6.84
N ALA A 208 19.45 -23.64 -6.89
CA ALA A 208 20.21 -24.85 -6.52
C ALA A 208 20.09 -25.14 -5.04
N GLN A 209 20.01 -24.12 -4.19
CA GLN A 209 19.80 -24.27 -2.75
C GLN A 209 18.44 -24.87 -2.38
N CYS A 210 17.45 -24.81 -3.28
CA CYS A 210 16.12 -25.38 -3.05
C CYS A 210 15.99 -26.82 -3.58
N ALA A 211 16.90 -27.27 -4.45
CA ALA A 211 16.76 -28.54 -5.17
C ALA A 211 16.82 -29.78 -4.26
N SER A 212 17.53 -29.71 -3.14
CA SER A 212 17.64 -30.79 -2.15
C SER A 212 16.59 -30.73 -1.05
N ILE A 213 15.69 -29.74 -1.08
CA ILE A 213 14.71 -29.50 -0.02
C ILE A 213 13.37 -30.08 -0.47
N SER A 214 12.84 -31.03 0.30
CA SER A 214 11.63 -31.76 -0.06
C SER A 214 10.47 -30.81 -0.39
N GLY A 215 9.86 -30.96 -1.56
CA GLY A 215 8.71 -30.16 -2.00
C GLY A 215 9.04 -28.73 -2.47
N CYS A 216 10.30 -28.30 -2.43
CA CYS A 216 10.73 -27.03 -3.02
C CYS A 216 11.10 -27.22 -4.49
N LEU A 217 10.78 -26.22 -5.32
CA LEU A 217 11.05 -26.24 -6.76
C LEU A 217 12.12 -25.23 -7.17
N ARG A 218 12.16 -24.06 -6.53
CA ARG A 218 13.04 -22.95 -6.91
C ARG A 218 13.12 -21.88 -5.82
N CYS A 219 14.12 -21.02 -5.92
CA CYS A 219 14.19 -19.79 -5.19
C CYS A 219 13.28 -18.78 -5.88
N ALA A 220 12.21 -18.34 -5.23
CA ALA A 220 11.15 -17.58 -5.91
C ALA A 220 11.56 -16.16 -6.34
N ARG A 221 12.87 -15.84 -6.32
CA ARG A 221 13.45 -14.50 -6.35
C ARG A 221 12.95 -13.59 -5.21
N SER A 222 12.29 -14.17 -4.21
CA SER A 222 11.83 -13.51 -2.98
C SER A 222 12.83 -13.63 -1.82
N GLY A 223 13.95 -14.33 -2.03
CA GLY A 223 14.87 -14.75 -0.96
C GLY A 223 14.46 -16.04 -0.24
N PHE A 224 13.39 -16.71 -0.68
CA PHE A 224 12.88 -17.96 -0.08
C PHE A 224 12.49 -19.00 -1.13
N CYS A 225 12.70 -20.28 -0.81
CA CYS A 225 12.27 -21.41 -1.61
C CYS A 225 10.74 -21.47 -1.70
N THR A 226 10.23 -22.00 -2.81
CA THR A 226 8.78 -22.16 -3.03
C THR A 226 8.45 -23.51 -3.64
N SER A 227 7.22 -23.99 -3.42
CA SER A 227 6.62 -25.14 -4.10
C SER A 227 5.89 -24.75 -5.40
N THR A 228 5.90 -23.46 -5.78
CA THR A 228 5.23 -22.95 -6.98
C THR A 228 6.14 -23.05 -8.22
N PRO A 229 5.73 -23.77 -9.28
CA PRO A 229 6.51 -23.89 -10.51
C PRO A 229 6.67 -22.53 -11.22
N LEU A 230 7.64 -22.43 -12.12
CA LEU A 230 7.69 -21.29 -13.04
C LEU A 230 6.42 -21.31 -13.91
N PRO A 231 5.80 -20.15 -14.17
CA PRO A 231 4.75 -20.09 -15.18
C PRO A 231 5.31 -20.65 -16.49
N SER A 232 4.59 -21.58 -17.09
CA SER A 232 4.97 -22.16 -18.38
C SER A 232 5.14 -21.02 -19.39
N ARG A 233 6.34 -20.94 -19.96
CA ARG A 233 6.66 -19.97 -20.99
C ARG A 233 5.70 -20.19 -22.18
N PRO A 234 5.02 -19.16 -22.68
CA PRO A 234 4.11 -19.31 -23.82
C PRO A 234 4.84 -19.76 -25.09
#